data_AF-A0AAV1ZAY6-F1
#
_entry.id   AF-A0AAV1ZAY6-F1
#
_cell.length_a   1.000
_cell.length_b   1.000
_cell.length_c   1.000
_cell.angle_alpha   90.00
_cell.angle_beta   90.00
_cell.angle_gamma   90.00
#
_symmetry.space_group_name_H-M   'P 1'
#
loop_
_entity.id
_entity.type
_entity.pdbx_description
1 polymer ?
#
loop_
_entity_poly.entity_id
_entity_poly.type
_entity_poly.pdbx_seq_one_letter_code
_entity_poly.pdbx_strand_id
1 'polypeptide(L)'
;MFTMDLDSQAIKYTRLEATSLEGNFLKAIQEEIGETEESRRECLRILSETLNELEDVECCMDEGFLLKFLRVAKFDCEKAFDRIKGYYKMQEMLTNLLKNTSIPISTIRNMKYTFALPYRAKDNSIVTVARMDIRLS
;
A
#
# COMPACT_ATOMS: atom_id res chain seq x y z
N MET A 1 -17.25 -6.66 -37.20
CA MET A 1 -17.13 -7.86 -36.35
C MET A 1 -15.66 -7.96 -35.95
N PHE A 2 -15.28 -7.31 -34.85
CA PHE A 2 -13.90 -7.33 -34.34
C PHE A 2 -13.84 -8.38 -33.24
N THR A 3 -13.29 -9.54 -33.55
CA THR A 3 -12.90 -10.54 -32.55
C THR A 3 -11.58 -10.05 -31.94
N MET A 4 -11.65 -9.45 -30.76
CA MET A 4 -10.47 -9.27 -29.91
C MET A 4 -10.11 -10.67 -29.38
N ASP A 5 -8.98 -11.18 -29.85
CA ASP A 5 -8.38 -12.41 -29.40
C ASP A 5 -7.90 -12.22 -27.95
N LEU A 6 -8.76 -12.61 -26.99
CA LEU A 6 -8.52 -12.53 -25.55
C LEU A 6 -7.57 -13.63 -25.05
N ASP A 7 -7.07 -14.51 -25.92
CA ASP A 7 -6.33 -15.72 -25.53
C ASP A 7 -4.80 -15.62 -25.63
N SER A 8 -4.20 -14.47 -25.96
CA SER A 8 -2.75 -14.40 -26.23
C SER A 8 -1.88 -13.70 -25.17
N GLN A 9 -2.28 -13.73 -23.90
CA GLN A 9 -1.32 -13.60 -22.80
C GLN A 9 -1.91 -14.19 -21.51
N ALA A 10 -1.80 -15.52 -21.38
CA ALA A 10 -1.99 -16.18 -20.09
C ALA A 10 -0.95 -15.60 -19.11
N ILE A 11 -1.35 -14.60 -18.34
CA ILE A 11 -0.57 -14.11 -17.21
C ILE A 11 -0.44 -15.30 -16.27
N LYS A 12 0.80 -15.78 -16.10
CA LYS A 12 1.12 -16.95 -15.30
C LYS A 12 0.92 -16.57 -13.82
N TYR A 13 -0.27 -16.78 -13.29
CA TYR A 13 -0.63 -16.42 -11.92
C TYR A 13 -0.18 -17.51 -10.93
N THR A 14 0.60 -17.15 -9.91
CA THR A 14 0.97 -18.04 -8.81
C THR A 14 -0.11 -17.96 -7.72
N ARG A 15 -0.70 -19.11 -7.34
CA ARG A 15 -1.77 -19.22 -6.33
C ARG A 15 -1.26 -18.81 -4.93
N LEU A 16 -2.13 -18.18 -4.13
CA LEU A 16 -1.92 -17.58 -2.79
C LEU A 16 -1.24 -18.45 -1.72
N GLU A 17 -0.91 -19.71 -1.98
CA GLU A 17 -0.18 -20.59 -1.03
C GLU A 17 1.26 -20.11 -0.78
N ALA A 18 1.78 -19.15 -1.57
CA ALA A 18 3.09 -18.55 -1.38
C ALA A 18 3.06 -17.39 -0.36
N THR A 19 2.70 -17.67 0.90
CA THR A 19 3.07 -16.79 2.04
C THR A 19 4.56 -16.83 2.36
N SER A 20 5.31 -17.74 1.76
CA SER A 20 6.77 -17.73 1.76
C SER A 20 7.26 -17.06 0.50
N LEU A 21 7.55 -15.75 0.59
CA LEU A 21 8.49 -15.15 -0.36
C LEU A 21 9.78 -15.97 -0.29
N GLU A 22 10.24 -16.51 -1.42
CA GLU A 22 11.54 -17.17 -1.48
C GLU A 22 12.58 -16.22 -0.89
N GLY A 23 13.33 -16.67 0.13
CA GLY A 23 14.19 -15.78 0.94
C GLY A 23 15.20 -14.95 0.13
N ASN A 24 15.56 -15.42 -1.06
CA ASN A 24 16.44 -14.71 -1.98
C ASN A 24 15.79 -13.43 -2.55
N PHE A 25 14.49 -13.46 -2.82
CA PHE A 25 13.76 -12.30 -3.35
C PHE A 25 13.60 -11.19 -2.31
N LEU A 26 13.34 -11.57 -1.05
CA LEU A 26 13.27 -10.61 0.06
C LEU A 26 14.62 -9.91 0.29
N LYS A 27 15.72 -10.65 0.27
CA LYS A 27 17.06 -10.08 0.42
C LYS A 27 17.37 -9.08 -0.71
N ALA A 28 17.09 -9.45 -1.95
CA ALA A 28 17.31 -8.55 -3.09
C ALA A 28 16.51 -7.24 -2.95
N ILE A 29 15.26 -7.30 -2.49
CA ILE A 29 14.46 -6.10 -2.22
C ILE A 29 15.07 -5.28 -1.09
N GLN A 30 15.45 -5.91 0.03
CA GLN A 30 16.06 -5.22 1.17
C GLN A 30 17.34 -4.49 0.75
N GLU A 31 18.18 -5.12 -0.06
CA GLU A 31 19.38 -4.50 -0.63
C GLU A 31 19.02 -3.33 -1.58
N GLU A 32 18.02 -3.49 -2.46
CA GLU A 32 17.61 -2.45 -3.42
C GLU A 32 17.06 -1.18 -2.74
N ILE A 33 16.39 -1.35 -1.60
CA ILE A 33 15.81 -0.24 -0.84
C ILE A 33 16.73 0.25 0.29
N GLY A 34 17.90 -0.37 0.47
CA GLY A 34 18.85 -0.02 1.52
C GLY A 34 18.36 -0.35 2.94
N GLU A 35 17.53 -1.37 3.11
CA GLU A 35 17.07 -1.85 4.43
C GLU A 35 18.15 -2.70 5.09
N THR A 36 18.88 -2.12 6.05
CA THR A 36 19.81 -2.81 6.96
C THR A 36 19.40 -2.54 8.40
N GLU A 37 19.94 -3.27 9.38
CA GLU A 37 19.62 -3.00 10.79
C GLU A 37 20.13 -1.61 11.25
N GLU A 38 21.17 -1.09 10.62
CA GLU A 38 21.68 0.26 10.85
C GLU A 38 20.73 1.31 10.26
N SER A 39 20.37 1.20 8.98
CA SER A 39 19.46 2.16 8.35
C SER A 39 18.08 2.11 8.99
N ARG A 40 17.62 0.93 9.41
CA ARG A 40 16.36 0.74 10.14
C ARG A 40 16.35 1.52 11.45
N ARG A 41 17.37 1.34 12.29
CA ARG A 41 17.47 2.04 13.57
C ARG A 41 17.60 3.54 13.39
N GLU A 42 18.49 3.97 12.50
CA GLU A 42 18.77 5.40 12.34
C GLU A 42 17.60 6.14 11.70
N CYS A 43 16.99 5.58 10.64
CA CYS A 43 15.88 6.24 9.98
C CYS A 43 14.61 6.24 10.84
N LEU A 44 14.36 5.19 11.63
CA LEU A 44 13.26 5.20 12.60
C LEU A 44 13.47 6.26 13.67
N ARG A 45 14.69 6.41 14.19
CA ARG A 45 15.03 7.43 15.17
C ARG A 45 14.78 8.83 14.60
N ILE A 46 15.38 9.15 13.45
CA ILE A 46 15.22 10.44 12.77
C ILE A 46 13.74 10.72 12.50
N LEU A 47 13.03 9.78 11.87
CA LEU A 47 11.64 9.97 11.50
C LEU A 47 10.75 10.17 12.72
N SER A 48 10.99 9.44 13.81
CA SER A 48 10.23 9.59 15.06
C SER A 48 10.49 10.95 15.72
N GLU A 49 11.76 11.41 15.75
CA GLU A 49 12.10 12.75 16.25
C GLU A 49 11.42 13.84 15.42
N THR A 50 11.51 13.79 14.09
CA THR A 50 10.87 14.78 13.21
C THR A 50 9.35 14.78 13.32
N LEU A 51 8.72 13.63 13.55
CA LEU A 51 7.27 13.55 13.75
C LEU A 51 6.84 14.08 15.12
N ASN A 52 7.67 13.92 16.16
CA ASN A 52 7.38 14.48 17.50
C ASN A 52 7.46 16.01 17.53
N GLU A 53 8.19 16.63 16.60
CA GLU A 53 8.24 18.09 16.45
C GLU A 53 6.98 18.67 15.80
N LEU A 54 6.08 17.84 15.26
CA LEU A 54 4.80 18.29 14.71
C LEU A 54 3.78 18.52 15.83
N GLU A 55 3.49 19.78 16.14
CA GLU A 55 2.51 20.15 17.17
C GLU A 55 1.04 19.92 16.72
N ASP A 56 0.78 19.95 15.41
CA ASP A 56 -0.59 19.97 14.87
C ASP A 56 -1.20 18.59 14.57
N VAL A 57 -0.40 17.51 14.60
CA VAL A 57 -0.84 16.18 14.14
C VAL A 57 -0.39 15.08 15.11
N GLU A 58 -1.37 14.40 15.70
CA GLU A 58 -1.11 13.18 16.48
C GLU A 58 -0.69 12.03 15.54
N CYS A 59 0.61 11.85 15.40
CA CYS A 59 1.21 10.86 14.51
C CYS A 59 1.30 9.47 15.17
N CYS A 60 1.08 8.42 14.39
CA CYS A 60 1.25 7.04 14.80
C CYS A 60 2.75 6.72 14.85
N MET A 61 3.26 6.41 16.04
CA MET A 61 4.67 6.11 16.30
C MET A 61 4.98 4.60 16.29
N ASP A 62 4.03 3.76 15.87
CA ASP A 62 4.27 2.32 15.73
C ASP A 62 5.37 2.05 14.69
N GLU A 63 6.43 1.32 15.07
CA GLU A 63 7.54 1.03 14.17
C GLU A 63 7.07 0.33 12.88
N GLY A 64 6.12 -0.60 12.99
CA GLY A 64 5.57 -1.32 11.84
C GLY A 64 4.83 -0.41 10.87
N PHE A 65 4.18 0.64 11.38
CA PHE A 65 3.57 1.70 10.58
C PHE A 65 4.64 2.57 9.90
N LEU A 66 5.60 3.10 10.66
CA LEU A 66 6.66 3.97 10.14
C LEU A 66 7.53 3.28 9.08
N LEU A 67 7.85 1.99 9.28
CA LEU A 67 8.62 1.19 8.32
C LEU A 67 7.97 1.08 6.95
N LYS A 68 6.63 1.15 6.85
CA LYS A 68 5.96 1.13 5.54
C LYS A 68 6.35 2.35 4.71
N PHE A 69 6.45 3.52 5.34
CA PHE A 69 6.85 4.76 4.66
C PHE A 69 8.34 4.76 4.32
N LEU A 70 9.18 4.29 5.26
CA LEU A 70 10.62 4.15 5.03
C LEU A 70 10.93 3.20 3.86
N ARG A 71 10.28 2.05 3.78
CA ARG A 71 10.47 1.08 2.68
C ARG A 71 10.10 1.68 1.33
N VAL A 72 8.96 2.36 1.23
CA VAL A 72 8.54 3.04 -0.02
C VAL A 72 9.49 4.19 -0.37
N ALA A 73 10.08 4.84 0.64
CA ALA A 73 11.06 5.91 0.45
C ALA A 73 12.49 5.40 0.23
N LYS A 74 12.75 4.09 0.22
CA LYS A 74 14.11 3.51 0.16
C LYS A 74 15.02 4.03 1.28
N PHE A 75 14.48 4.11 2.49
CA PHE A 75 15.15 4.62 3.69
C PHE A 75 15.68 6.06 3.57
N ASP A 76 15.09 6.86 2.68
CA ASP A 76 15.25 8.31 2.66
C ASP A 76 14.30 8.95 3.67
N CYS A 77 14.85 9.47 4.76
CA CYS A 77 14.09 10.02 5.90
C CYS A 77 13.22 11.22 5.50
N GLU A 78 13.74 12.13 4.69
CA GLU A 78 13.01 13.32 4.25
C GLU A 78 11.82 12.92 3.38
N LYS A 79 12.06 12.02 2.41
CA LYS A 79 10.99 11.49 1.54
C LYS A 79 9.97 10.65 2.31
N ALA A 80 10.36 9.97 3.39
CA ALA A 80 9.44 9.24 4.25
C ALA A 80 8.55 10.20 5.05
N PHE A 81 9.15 11.25 5.61
CA PHE A 81 8.44 12.30 6.33
C PHE A 81 7.42 13.02 5.45
N ASP A 82 7.79 13.40 4.22
CA ASP A 82 6.87 14.01 3.26
C ASP A 82 5.69 13.10 2.92
N ARG A 83 5.93 11.79 2.78
CA ARG A 83 4.85 10.81 2.55
C ARG A 83 3.91 10.68 3.75
N ILE A 84 4.42 10.72 4.98
CA ILE A 84 3.58 10.67 6.19
C ILE A 84 2.71 11.92 6.29
N LYS A 85 3.26 13.11 6.05
CA LYS A 85 2.45 14.35 5.97
C LYS A 85 1.36 14.24 4.91
N GLY A 86 1.70 13.72 3.73
CA GLY A 86 0.74 13.46 2.66
C GLY A 86 -0.36 12.47 3.05
N TYR A 87 -0.01 11.41 3.78
CA TYR A 87 -0.96 10.43 4.31
C TYR A 87 -1.97 11.07 5.27
N TYR A 88 -1.52 11.85 6.26
CA TYR A 88 -2.42 12.52 7.21
C TYR A 88 -3.31 13.55 6.54
N LYS A 89 -2.78 14.34 5.59
CA LYS A 89 -3.57 15.28 4.79
C LYS A 89 -4.66 14.57 3.98
N MET A 90 -4.33 13.43 3.37
CA MET A 90 -5.31 12.62 2.65
C MET A 90 -6.35 12.03 3.60
N GLN A 91 -5.95 11.56 4.77
CA GLN A 91 -6.85 11.01 5.79
C GLN A 91 -7.84 12.07 6.29
N GLU A 92 -7.37 13.28 6.56
CA GLU A 92 -8.23 14.40 6.93
C GLU A 92 -9.24 14.73 5.82
N MET A 93 -8.76 14.83 4.58
CA MET A 93 -9.61 15.07 3.40
C MET A 93 -10.67 13.98 3.23
N LEU A 94 -10.29 12.70 3.30
CA LEU A 94 -11.21 11.57 3.18
C LEU A 94 -12.22 11.55 4.32
N THR A 95 -11.77 11.83 5.55
CA THR A 95 -12.67 11.93 6.71
C THR A 95 -13.70 13.03 6.48
N ASN A 96 -13.28 14.20 6.00
CA ASN A 96 -14.18 15.32 5.69
C ASN A 96 -15.18 14.99 4.57
N LEU A 97 -14.75 14.31 3.51
CA LEU A 97 -15.63 13.88 2.41
C LEU A 97 -16.66 12.83 2.88
N LEU A 98 -16.27 11.93 3.78
CA LEU A 98 -17.10 10.84 4.25
C LEU A 98 -17.97 11.20 5.47
N LYS A 99 -17.72 12.32 6.17
CA LYS A 99 -18.49 12.78 7.34
C LYS A 99 -20.01 12.78 7.11
N ASN A 100 -20.45 13.12 5.90
CA ASN A 100 -21.87 13.20 5.54
C ASN A 100 -22.37 11.96 4.78
N THR A 101 -21.55 10.92 4.67
CA THR A 101 -21.84 9.70 3.91
C THR A 101 -22.04 8.55 4.89
N SER A 102 -23.29 8.26 5.24
CA SER A 102 -23.63 7.10 6.07
C SER A 102 -23.92 5.88 5.18
N ILE A 103 -22.88 5.16 4.78
CA ILE A 103 -23.03 3.86 4.13
C ILE A 103 -22.81 2.77 5.20
N PRO A 104 -23.82 1.91 5.49
CA PRO A 104 -23.63 0.79 6.39
C PRO A 104 -22.51 -0.14 5.91
N ILE A 105 -21.70 -0.66 6.85
CA ILE A 105 -20.63 -1.62 6.55
C ILE A 105 -21.16 -2.85 5.81
N SER A 106 -22.38 -3.29 6.12
CA SER A 106 -23.05 -4.39 5.41
C SER A 106 -23.24 -4.09 3.92
N THR A 107 -23.62 -2.86 3.58
CA THR A 107 -23.74 -2.39 2.20
C THR A 107 -22.39 -2.40 1.50
N ILE A 108 -21.34 -1.83 2.13
CA ILE A 108 -19.97 -1.82 1.58
C ILE A 108 -19.46 -3.26 1.36
N ARG A 109 -19.68 -4.16 2.32
CA ARG A 109 -19.27 -5.57 2.21
C ARG A 109 -19.96 -6.30 1.05
N ASN A 110 -21.20 -5.93 0.75
CA ASN A 110 -21.98 -6.50 -0.34
C ASN A 110 -21.69 -5.84 -1.70
N MET A 111 -21.01 -4.68 -1.71
CA MET A 111 -20.57 -4.02 -2.93
C MET A 111 -19.42 -4.81 -3.57
N LYS A 112 -19.65 -5.32 -4.79
CA LYS A 112 -18.65 -6.10 -5.55
C LYS A 112 -17.77 -5.22 -6.45
N TYR A 113 -17.43 -4.00 -6.00
CA TYR A 113 -16.67 -3.05 -6.82
C TYR A 113 -15.18 -3.36 -6.84
N THR A 114 -14.60 -3.85 -5.75
CA THR A 114 -13.16 -4.15 -5.66
C THR A 114 -12.92 -5.44 -4.90
N PHE A 115 -12.09 -6.32 -5.43
CA PHE A 115 -11.65 -7.54 -4.74
C PHE A 115 -10.18 -7.84 -5.04
N ALA A 116 -9.46 -8.30 -4.02
CA ALA A 116 -8.10 -8.80 -4.17
C ALA A 116 -8.16 -10.26 -4.65
N LEU A 117 -7.39 -10.56 -5.70
CA LEU A 117 -7.30 -11.93 -6.20
C LEU A 117 -6.39 -12.78 -5.30
N PRO A 118 -6.61 -14.10 -5.26
CA PRO A 118 -5.71 -15.05 -4.60
C PRO A 118 -4.42 -15.28 -5.40
N TYR A 119 -3.94 -14.27 -6.14
CA TYR A 119 -2.79 -14.35 -7.03
C TYR A 119 -1.92 -13.10 -6.88
N ARG A 120 -0.62 -13.27 -7.12
CA ARG A 120 0.34 -12.16 -7.22
C ARG A 120 0.87 -12.03 -8.65
N ALA A 121 1.24 -10.81 -9.02
CA ALA A 121 2.00 -10.57 -10.24
C ALA A 121 3.45 -11.11 -10.12
N LYS A 122 4.19 -11.15 -11.22
CA LYS A 122 5.55 -11.72 -11.26
C LYS A 122 6.54 -10.99 -10.34
N ASP A 123 6.30 -9.70 -10.12
CA ASP A 123 7.03 -8.81 -9.20
C ASP A 123 6.54 -8.93 -7.74
N ASN A 124 5.68 -9.92 -7.46
CA ASN A 124 5.04 -10.16 -6.18
C ASN A 124 4.00 -9.09 -5.76
N SER A 125 3.61 -8.18 -6.65
CA SER A 125 2.55 -7.20 -6.39
C SER A 125 1.18 -7.88 -6.17
N ILE A 126 0.36 -7.30 -5.29
CA ILE A 126 -1.03 -7.75 -5.06
C ILE A 126 -1.87 -7.39 -6.29
N VAL A 127 -2.63 -8.35 -6.79
CA VAL A 127 -3.56 -8.10 -7.90
C VAL A 127 -4.94 -7.75 -7.35
N THR A 128 -5.37 -6.51 -7.58
CA THR A 128 -6.72 -6.04 -7.22
C THR A 128 -7.51 -5.80 -8.50
N VAL A 129 -8.74 -6.32 -8.56
CA VAL A 129 -9.66 -6.08 -9.67
C VAL A 129 -10.72 -5.09 -9.21
N ALA A 130 -10.87 -4.00 -9.96
CA ALA A 130 -11.96 -3.05 -9.79
C ALA A 130 -12.99 -3.25 -10.91
N ARG A 131 -14.20 -3.63 -10.54
CA ARG A 131 -15.34 -3.74 -11.45
C ARG A 131 -16.26 -2.54 -11.24
N MET A 132 -16.17 -1.57 -12.14
CA MET A 132 -17.10 -0.45 -12.21
C MET A 132 -18.26 -0.87 -13.11
N ASP A 133 -19.39 -1.34 -12.56
CA ASP A 133 -20.60 -1.57 -13.35
C ASP A 133 -21.18 -0.20 -13.77
N ILE A 134 -20.79 0.29 -14.94
CA ILE A 134 -21.46 1.42 -15.58
C ILE A 134 -22.78 0.86 -16.14
N ARG A 135 -23.88 1.03 -15.39
CA ARG A 135 -25.21 0.91 -15.99
C ARG A 135 -25.37 2.09 -16.94
N LEU A 136 -25.10 1.87 -18.22
CA LEU A 136 -25.61 2.73 -19.28
C LEU A 136 -27.13 2.56 -19.27
N SER A 137 -27.82 3.55 -18.69
CA SER A 137 -29.28 3.71 -18.78
C SER A 137 -29.67 4.13 -20.18
#